data_AF-A0A3B0FRE5-F1
#
_entry.id   AF-A0A3B0FRE5-F1
#
_cell.length_a   1.000
_cell.length_b   1.000
_cell.length_c   1.000
_cell.angle_alpha   90.00
_cell.angle_beta   90.00
_cell.angle_gamma   90.00
#
_symmetry.space_group_name_H-M   'P 1'
#
loop_
_entity.id
_entity.type
_entity.pdbx_description
1 polymer ?
#
loop_
_entity_poly.entity_id
_entity_poly.type
_entity_poly.pdbx_seq_one_letter_code
_entity_poly.pdbx_strand_id
1 'polypeptide(L)'
;MGSMMRRIGSLLLALLVLLPGTAAVAFAVAPVSVEIQDTAGVLDRNTLVPALERIEFYEPTRVVVYTYNGRTEDNLNEEVLRFARAEHPEWISADGQKWADGLFIFALDPVGRHVGTYMGEDRKVSLEQRNEIQDAAKDLLRDAQWTDGTIAGVQRAAELINQPWYRSAAFLVTAWVTAGTAALGAGAWVVVRAVTRSSARKEIERGDRSYANVSMDLEVTELNAGTIPEASRYGSTVLEKHRTFLNRYNAASELSNKVHALSKREFGRRRNLKFAREYAEAASELDALDDVIADTNALLNRADAWPAAWDRQLAPFRNDLAGLEQLLSKRHGQGDSASAAALRSFRDQSLREIERWTAELAEGKITPEKALDRLYEARTRLAVLLENHAETVIEGYAKNEREAALMRKEMEAAQDGLDHRRRTYEPSILGTVYPSYHFFSVATFNSGLNTGVSSVSSARGGGGSTTGYGSSGGSFSGSGSSSSF
;
A
#
# COMPACT_ATOMS: atom_id res chain seq x y z
N MET A 1 67.35 1.32 -8.72
CA MET A 1 66.24 2.09 -8.12
C MET A 1 65.47 1.22 -7.11
N GLY A 2 66.19 0.68 -6.11
CA GLY A 2 65.75 -0.45 -5.28
C GLY A 2 65.51 -0.14 -3.80
N SER A 3 65.35 1.13 -3.41
CA SER A 3 65.14 1.52 -2.00
C SER A 3 63.84 2.29 -1.74
N MET A 4 63.04 2.62 -2.76
CA MET A 4 61.79 3.38 -2.60
C MET A 4 60.54 2.49 -2.44
N MET A 5 60.56 1.25 -2.94
CA MET A 5 59.46 0.28 -2.76
C MET A 5 59.46 -0.40 -1.38
N ARG A 6 60.55 -0.31 -0.62
CA ARG A 6 60.67 -0.96 0.70
C ARG A 6 60.18 -0.11 1.88
N ARG A 7 59.79 1.16 1.65
CA ARG A 7 59.26 2.07 2.69
C ARG A 7 57.75 2.31 2.60
N ILE A 8 57.09 1.87 1.54
CA ILE A 8 55.62 1.96 1.40
C ILE A 8 54.94 0.68 1.93
N GLY A 9 55.62 -0.48 1.87
CA GLY A 9 55.12 -1.73 2.45
C GLY A 9 55.11 -1.77 3.99
N SER A 10 55.91 -0.94 4.65
CA SER A 10 56.04 -0.96 6.12
C SER A 10 55.08 0.00 6.84
N LEU A 11 54.47 0.95 6.13
CA LEU A 11 53.45 1.85 6.71
C LEU A 11 52.02 1.31 6.59
N LEU A 12 51.78 0.36 5.66
CA LEU A 12 50.51 -0.37 5.55
C LEU A 12 50.42 -1.59 6.49
N LEU A 13 51.56 -2.05 7.03
CA LEU A 13 51.60 -3.14 8.02
C LEU A 13 51.65 -2.64 9.48
N ALA A 14 51.93 -1.34 9.70
CA ALA A 14 51.96 -0.74 11.03
C ALA A 14 50.62 -0.15 11.50
N LEU A 15 49.61 -0.08 10.63
CA LEU A 15 48.23 0.31 11.02
C LEU A 15 47.32 -0.90 11.30
N LEU A 16 47.88 -2.11 11.35
CA LEU A 16 47.17 -3.36 11.60
C LEU A 16 47.36 -3.91 13.03
N VAL A 17 47.98 -3.15 13.94
CA VAL A 17 48.43 -3.66 15.26
C VAL A 17 47.83 -2.92 16.47
N LEU A 18 46.97 -1.91 16.31
CA LEU A 18 46.27 -1.31 17.46
C LEU A 18 44.77 -1.20 17.22
N LEU A 19 44.06 -2.29 17.50
CA LEU A 19 42.74 -2.30 18.15
C LEU A 19 42.43 -3.74 18.59
N PRO A 20 42.59 -4.09 19.89
CA PRO A 20 42.05 -5.33 20.42
C PRO A 20 40.54 -5.13 20.64
N GLY A 21 39.74 -5.98 20.03
CA GLY A 21 38.27 -5.91 20.16
C GLY A 21 37.62 -6.74 19.07
N THR A 22 37.62 -8.05 19.26
CA THR A 22 36.80 -9.00 18.50
C THR A 22 35.34 -8.64 18.65
N ALA A 23 34.82 -7.79 17.75
CA ALA A 23 33.39 -7.75 17.49
C ALA A 23 33.07 -9.08 16.80
N ALA A 24 32.45 -10.00 17.55
CA ALA A 24 31.89 -11.22 17.00
C ALA A 24 31.02 -10.83 15.80
N VAL A 25 31.43 -11.28 14.61
CA VAL A 25 30.60 -11.23 13.43
C VAL A 25 29.42 -12.13 13.74
N ALA A 26 28.28 -11.56 14.13
CA ALA A 26 27.04 -12.30 14.31
C ALA A 26 26.55 -12.70 12.91
N PHE A 27 27.03 -13.83 12.43
CA PHE A 27 26.48 -14.51 11.26
C PHE A 27 25.03 -14.85 11.57
N ALA A 28 24.12 -14.64 10.61
CA ALA A 28 22.79 -15.19 10.70
C ALA A 28 22.93 -16.72 10.79
N VAL A 29 22.32 -17.32 11.81
CA VAL A 29 22.48 -18.74 12.14
C VAL A 29 21.15 -19.43 11.87
N ALA A 30 21.22 -20.63 11.28
CA ALA A 30 20.07 -21.52 11.19
C ALA A 30 19.46 -21.77 12.60
N PRO A 31 18.17 -22.13 12.71
CA PRO A 31 17.55 -22.42 13.99
C PRO A 31 18.30 -23.54 14.71
N VAL A 32 18.39 -23.43 16.03
CA VAL A 32 19.03 -24.45 16.89
C VAL A 32 18.27 -25.77 16.80
N SER A 33 16.94 -25.68 16.78
CA SER A 33 16.03 -26.78 16.47
C SER A 33 14.71 -26.24 15.93
N VAL A 34 14.00 -27.10 15.18
CA VAL A 34 12.64 -26.87 14.70
C VAL A 34 11.76 -27.99 15.27
N GLU A 35 10.77 -27.62 16.08
CA GLU A 35 9.83 -28.54 16.70
C GLU A 35 8.41 -28.26 16.20
N ILE A 36 7.71 -29.29 15.71
CA ILE A 36 6.36 -29.16 15.14
C ILE A 36 5.34 -29.94 15.99
N GLN A 37 4.55 -29.20 16.77
CA GLN A 37 3.41 -29.68 17.55
C GLN A 37 2.11 -29.40 16.79
N ASP A 38 1.84 -30.20 15.76
CA ASP A 38 0.65 -30.06 14.93
C ASP A 38 -0.54 -30.86 15.51
N THR A 39 -1.21 -30.34 16.54
CA THR A 39 -2.37 -31.03 17.13
C THR A 39 -3.65 -30.84 16.31
N ALA A 40 -3.69 -29.81 15.44
CA ALA A 40 -4.79 -29.58 14.52
C ALA A 40 -4.74 -30.48 13.27
N GLY A 41 -3.56 -31.01 12.92
CA GLY A 41 -3.37 -31.89 11.76
C GLY A 41 -3.45 -31.17 10.42
N VAL A 42 -3.06 -29.89 10.37
CA VAL A 42 -3.25 -29.01 9.19
C VAL A 42 -1.96 -28.70 8.43
N LEU A 43 -0.80 -29.13 8.95
CA LEU A 43 0.50 -28.75 8.41
C LEU A 43 1.11 -29.85 7.54
N ASP A 44 1.55 -29.49 6.33
CA ASP A 44 2.38 -30.38 5.51
C ASP A 44 3.84 -30.34 5.99
N ARG A 45 4.20 -31.34 6.80
CA ARG A 45 5.55 -31.46 7.37
C ARG A 45 6.65 -31.57 6.31
N ASN A 46 6.38 -32.16 5.15
CA ASN A 46 7.38 -32.34 4.09
C ASN A 46 7.79 -31.00 3.44
N THR A 47 6.88 -30.03 3.46
CA THR A 47 7.13 -28.67 2.97
C THR A 47 7.62 -27.75 4.09
N LEU A 48 6.99 -27.84 5.28
CA LEU A 48 7.24 -26.95 6.40
C LEU A 48 8.65 -27.09 6.97
N VAL A 49 9.07 -28.31 7.34
CA VAL A 49 10.33 -28.51 8.07
C VAL A 49 11.53 -28.06 7.25
N PRO A 50 11.70 -28.46 5.97
CA PRO A 50 12.82 -27.99 5.16
C PRO A 50 12.83 -26.48 4.91
N ALA A 51 11.66 -25.82 4.95
CA ALA A 51 11.56 -24.38 4.81
C ALA A 51 12.04 -23.67 6.09
N LEU A 52 11.58 -24.12 7.27
CA LEU A 52 11.95 -23.51 8.55
C LEU A 52 13.44 -23.70 8.87
N GLU A 53 14.02 -24.86 8.55
CA GLU A 53 15.45 -25.12 8.75
C GLU A 53 16.37 -24.20 7.93
N ARG A 54 15.86 -23.60 6.84
CA ARG A 54 16.61 -22.65 5.99
C ARG A 54 16.46 -21.20 6.44
N ILE A 55 15.59 -20.89 7.41
CA ILE A 55 15.39 -19.53 7.90
C ILE A 55 16.54 -19.17 8.85
N GLU A 56 17.22 -18.05 8.60
CA GLU A 56 18.36 -17.63 9.43
C GLU A 56 17.94 -16.57 10.46
N PHE A 57 18.30 -16.78 11.74
CA PHE A 57 18.06 -15.87 12.85
C PHE A 57 19.34 -15.12 13.24
N TYR A 58 19.21 -13.92 13.82
CA TYR A 58 20.37 -13.14 14.28
C TYR A 58 21.10 -13.75 15.48
N GLU A 59 20.38 -14.54 16.27
CA GLU A 59 20.94 -15.33 17.36
C GLU A 59 20.37 -16.74 17.32
N PRO A 60 21.10 -17.74 17.84
CA PRO A 60 20.63 -19.12 17.91
C PRO A 60 19.23 -19.19 18.53
N THR A 61 18.22 -19.61 17.76
CA THR A 61 16.82 -19.59 18.18
C THR A 61 16.20 -20.97 17.99
N ARG A 62 15.52 -21.48 19.02
CA ARG A 62 14.67 -22.67 18.94
C ARG A 62 13.30 -22.26 18.43
N VAL A 63 12.92 -22.80 17.28
CA VAL A 63 11.63 -22.50 16.64
C VAL A 63 10.64 -23.62 16.95
N VAL A 64 9.51 -23.25 17.51
CA VAL A 64 8.39 -24.14 17.78
C VAL A 64 7.20 -23.68 16.94
N VAL A 65 6.59 -24.62 16.21
CA VAL A 65 5.27 -24.41 15.59
C VAL A 65 4.27 -25.21 16.38
N TYR A 66 3.22 -24.55 16.88
CA TYR A 66 2.14 -25.18 17.61
C TYR A 66 0.81 -24.90 16.93
N THR A 67 0.04 -25.95 16.60
CA THR A 67 -1.32 -25.79 16.11
C THR A 67 -2.30 -26.43 17.09
N TYR A 68 -3.48 -25.84 17.21
CA TYR A 68 -4.57 -26.33 18.06
C TYR A 68 -5.91 -25.96 17.46
N ASN A 69 -6.92 -26.81 17.63
CA ASN A 69 -8.29 -26.53 17.18
C ASN A 69 -9.11 -25.95 18.33
N GLY A 70 -9.13 -24.62 18.42
CA GLY A 70 -9.92 -23.88 19.41
C GLY A 70 -11.26 -23.38 18.87
N ARG A 71 -11.88 -22.49 19.63
CA ARG A 71 -13.06 -21.71 19.25
C ARG A 71 -12.70 -20.25 19.09
N THR A 72 -13.51 -19.51 18.34
CA THR A 72 -13.27 -18.08 18.06
C THR A 72 -13.19 -17.23 19.33
N GLU A 73 -13.91 -17.61 20.38
CA GLU A 73 -13.89 -16.96 21.70
C GLU A 73 -12.73 -17.38 22.62
N ASP A 74 -11.97 -18.43 22.27
CA ASP A 74 -10.89 -18.93 23.12
C ASP A 74 -9.68 -17.98 23.08
N ASN A 75 -8.99 -17.84 24.23
CA ASN A 75 -7.76 -17.05 24.30
C ASN A 75 -6.56 -17.92 23.93
N LEU A 76 -6.03 -17.73 22.71
CA LEU A 76 -4.87 -18.48 22.23
C LEU A 76 -3.66 -18.36 23.18
N ASN A 77 -3.43 -17.20 23.81
CA ASN A 77 -2.32 -17.05 24.75
C ASN A 77 -2.46 -17.99 25.96
N GLU A 78 -3.68 -18.07 26.51
CA GLU A 78 -4.00 -18.91 27.66
C GLU A 78 -3.80 -20.40 27.33
N GLU A 79 -4.18 -20.79 26.12
CA GLU A 79 -4.03 -22.16 25.61
C GLU A 79 -2.56 -22.55 25.40
N VAL A 80 -1.76 -21.70 24.73
CA VAL A 80 -0.33 -22.00 24.53
C VAL A 80 0.39 -22.13 25.87
N LEU A 81 0.08 -21.28 26.85
CA LEU A 81 0.64 -21.40 28.21
C LEU A 81 0.19 -22.68 28.92
N ARG A 82 -1.10 -23.03 28.82
CA ARG A 82 -1.66 -24.25 29.41
C ARG A 82 -0.98 -25.50 28.83
N PHE A 83 -0.86 -25.57 27.51
CA PHE A 83 -0.21 -26.66 26.79
C PHE A 83 1.27 -26.77 27.16
N ALA A 84 2.00 -25.65 27.19
CA ALA A 84 3.39 -25.64 27.61
C ALA A 84 3.57 -26.17 29.04
N ARG A 85 2.72 -25.79 30.00
CA ARG A 85 2.82 -26.30 31.38
C ARG A 85 2.55 -27.80 31.50
N ALA A 86 1.66 -28.33 30.67
CA ALA A 86 1.24 -29.72 30.75
C ALA A 86 2.21 -30.67 30.03
N GLU A 87 2.63 -30.31 28.82
CA GLU A 87 3.33 -31.22 27.90
C GLU A 87 4.79 -30.80 27.63
N HIS A 88 5.09 -29.49 27.72
CA HIS A 88 6.40 -28.94 27.37
C HIS A 88 6.94 -27.99 28.44
N PRO A 89 7.18 -28.47 29.68
CA PRO A 89 7.68 -27.63 30.77
C PRO A 89 9.03 -26.97 30.41
N GLU A 90 9.80 -27.54 29.48
CA GLU A 90 11.03 -26.97 28.94
C GLU A 90 10.83 -25.74 28.03
N TRP A 91 9.60 -25.36 27.70
CA TRP A 91 9.29 -24.09 27.04
C TRP A 91 9.17 -22.92 28.03
N ILE A 92 9.14 -23.21 29.32
CA ILE A 92 8.94 -22.25 30.41
C ILE A 92 10.27 -22.05 31.14
N SER A 93 10.54 -20.81 31.56
CA SER A 93 11.71 -20.49 32.39
C SER A 93 11.69 -21.25 33.72
N ALA A 94 12.86 -21.47 34.33
CA ALA A 94 12.98 -22.26 35.56
C ALA A 94 12.16 -21.70 36.76
N ASP A 95 11.88 -20.39 36.77
CA ASP A 95 11.04 -19.73 37.78
C ASP A 95 9.52 -19.83 37.48
N GLY A 96 9.15 -20.43 36.35
CA GLY A 96 7.76 -20.62 35.91
C GLY A 96 7.07 -19.34 35.43
N GLN A 97 7.79 -18.23 35.30
CA GLN A 97 7.20 -16.90 35.09
C GLN A 97 7.20 -16.44 33.64
N LYS A 98 8.05 -17.01 32.78
CA LYS A 98 8.32 -16.52 31.42
C LYS A 98 8.53 -17.68 30.45
N TRP A 99 8.57 -17.37 29.16
CA TRP A 99 9.05 -18.32 28.15
C TRP A 99 10.56 -18.52 28.31
N ALA A 100 11.03 -19.74 28.02
CA ALA A 100 12.45 -20.08 28.09
C ALA A 100 13.27 -19.21 27.13
N ASP A 101 14.49 -18.87 27.54
CA ASP A 101 15.41 -18.09 26.72
C ASP A 101 15.78 -18.85 25.43
N GLY A 102 15.99 -18.11 24.35
CA GLY A 102 16.25 -18.65 23.01
C GLY A 102 15.04 -19.23 22.30
N LEU A 103 13.83 -19.18 22.89
CA LEU A 103 12.61 -19.74 22.34
C LEU A 103 11.86 -18.74 21.45
N PHE A 104 11.36 -19.23 20.31
CA PHE A 104 10.31 -18.59 19.52
C PHE A 104 9.21 -19.61 19.21
N ILE A 105 7.97 -19.30 19.58
CA ILE A 105 6.78 -20.12 19.30
C ILE A 105 5.90 -19.35 18.32
N PHE A 106 5.60 -19.97 17.18
CA PHE A 106 4.53 -19.57 16.28
C PHE A 106 3.32 -20.48 16.51
N ALA A 107 2.21 -19.91 16.96
CA ALA A 107 0.99 -20.64 17.26
C ALA A 107 -0.12 -20.32 16.25
N LEU A 108 -0.86 -21.34 15.83
CA LEU A 108 -1.95 -21.22 14.86
C LEU A 108 -3.19 -21.98 15.33
N ASP A 109 -4.31 -21.29 15.41
CA ASP A 109 -5.64 -21.88 15.56
C ASP A 109 -6.42 -21.72 14.24
N PRO A 110 -6.45 -22.77 13.38
CA PRO A 110 -7.14 -22.68 12.09
C PRO A 110 -8.66 -22.60 12.25
N VAL A 111 -9.23 -23.12 13.34
CA VAL A 111 -10.68 -23.15 13.59
C VAL A 111 -11.13 -21.86 14.27
N GLY A 112 -10.47 -21.45 15.36
CA GLY A 112 -10.71 -20.19 16.05
C GLY A 112 -10.25 -18.96 15.27
N ARG A 113 -9.46 -19.15 14.20
CA ARG A 113 -8.90 -18.10 13.32
C ARG A 113 -7.97 -17.14 14.07
N HIS A 114 -7.10 -17.68 14.91
CA HIS A 114 -6.12 -16.92 15.69
C HIS A 114 -4.69 -17.31 15.34
N VAL A 115 -3.81 -16.31 15.27
CA VAL A 115 -2.37 -16.49 15.14
C VAL A 115 -1.67 -15.85 16.33
N GLY A 116 -0.67 -16.53 16.88
CA GLY A 116 0.06 -16.09 18.07
C GLY A 116 1.57 -16.23 17.91
N THR A 117 2.31 -15.35 18.58
CA THR A 117 3.77 -15.34 18.57
C THR A 117 4.28 -15.13 19.99
N TYR A 118 5.14 -16.03 20.48
CA TYR A 118 5.66 -16.03 21.85
C TYR A 118 7.18 -16.19 21.83
N MET A 119 7.88 -15.50 22.73
CA MET A 119 9.33 -15.43 22.73
C MET A 119 9.89 -15.48 24.15
N GLY A 120 11.08 -16.09 24.29
CA GLY A 120 11.96 -15.87 25.44
C GLY A 120 12.26 -14.38 25.63
N GLU A 121 12.60 -13.96 26.85
CA GLU A 121 12.86 -12.54 27.13
C GLU A 121 14.07 -12.01 26.36
N ASP A 122 15.06 -12.87 26.14
CA ASP A 122 16.25 -12.62 25.35
C ASP A 122 15.98 -12.57 23.84
N ARG A 123 14.78 -12.95 23.38
CA ARG A 123 14.30 -12.90 21.99
C ARG A 123 13.14 -11.91 21.78
N LYS A 124 12.84 -11.11 22.80
CA LYS A 124 11.65 -10.24 22.87
C LYS A 124 11.70 -9.11 21.86
N VAL A 125 10.63 -8.97 21.09
CA VAL A 125 10.41 -7.84 20.16
C VAL A 125 9.28 -6.94 20.66
N SER A 126 9.21 -5.71 20.11
CA SER A 126 8.18 -4.73 20.44
C SER A 126 6.77 -5.24 20.05
N LEU A 127 5.72 -4.63 20.59
CA LEU A 127 4.35 -5.02 20.24
C LEU A 127 4.04 -4.80 18.74
N GLU A 128 4.54 -3.71 18.18
CA GLU A 128 4.44 -3.41 16.74
C GLU A 128 5.11 -4.49 15.90
N GLN A 129 6.31 -4.93 16.29
CA GLN A 129 7.01 -6.01 15.59
C GLN A 129 6.27 -7.36 15.70
N ARG A 130 5.62 -7.65 16.83
CA ARG A 130 4.76 -8.86 16.93
C ARG A 130 3.60 -8.80 15.96
N ASN A 131 2.97 -7.63 15.81
CA ASN A 131 1.90 -7.44 14.83
C ASN A 131 2.42 -7.67 13.42
N GLU A 132 3.60 -7.12 13.07
CA GLU A 132 4.21 -7.35 11.75
C GLU A 132 4.47 -8.84 11.46
N ILE A 133 4.91 -9.61 12.46
CA ILE A 133 5.12 -11.07 12.34
C ILE A 133 3.80 -11.77 12.05
N GLN A 134 2.76 -11.42 12.79
CA GLN A 134 1.44 -12.02 12.65
C GLN A 134 0.82 -11.64 11.31
N ASP A 135 0.84 -10.37 10.94
CA ASP A 135 0.28 -9.80 9.72
C ASP A 135 0.92 -10.40 8.45
N ALA A 136 2.21 -10.73 8.48
CA ALA A 136 2.89 -11.42 7.38
C ALA A 136 2.29 -12.79 7.05
N ALA A 137 1.63 -13.44 8.02
CA ALA A 137 0.96 -14.71 7.82
C ALA A 137 -0.53 -14.57 7.48
N LYS A 138 -1.21 -13.50 7.93
CA LYS A 138 -2.69 -13.44 7.98
C LYS A 138 -3.37 -13.66 6.65
N ASP A 139 -2.87 -13.08 5.56
CA ASP A 139 -3.50 -13.23 4.25
C ASP A 139 -3.49 -14.69 3.77
N LEU A 140 -2.35 -15.37 3.93
CA LEU A 140 -2.21 -16.80 3.62
C LEU A 140 -3.10 -17.66 4.54
N LEU A 141 -3.16 -17.33 5.83
CA LEU A 141 -3.99 -18.05 6.80
C LEU A 141 -5.50 -17.84 6.53
N ARG A 142 -5.93 -16.67 6.05
CA ARG A 142 -7.32 -16.44 5.62
C ARG A 142 -7.71 -17.36 4.48
N ASP A 143 -6.81 -17.52 3.52
CA ASP A 143 -6.95 -18.40 2.36
C ASP A 143 -6.74 -19.90 2.69
N ALA A 144 -6.65 -20.24 3.97
CA ALA A 144 -6.42 -21.59 4.48
C ALA A 144 -5.08 -22.22 4.01
N GLN A 145 -4.11 -21.39 3.62
CA GLN A 145 -2.75 -21.80 3.31
C GLN A 145 -1.93 -21.87 4.60
N TRP A 146 -2.27 -22.83 5.47
CA TRP A 146 -1.72 -22.95 6.83
C TRP A 146 -0.20 -23.12 6.87
N THR A 147 0.33 -23.95 5.96
CA THR A 147 1.76 -24.25 5.88
C THR A 147 2.55 -23.03 5.42
N ASP A 148 2.12 -22.38 4.33
CA ASP A 148 2.78 -21.21 3.78
C ASP A 148 2.67 -19.99 4.72
N GLY A 149 1.51 -19.80 5.34
CA GLY A 149 1.30 -18.76 6.36
C GLY A 149 2.23 -18.92 7.56
N THR A 150 2.43 -20.16 8.02
CA THR A 150 3.39 -20.47 9.09
C THR A 150 4.82 -20.13 8.68
N ILE A 151 5.24 -20.51 7.46
CA ILE A 151 6.58 -20.19 6.94
C ILE A 151 6.79 -18.67 6.89
N ALA A 152 5.81 -17.92 6.35
CA ALA A 152 5.87 -16.47 6.24
C ALA A 152 5.99 -15.78 7.61
N GLY A 153 5.20 -16.23 8.60
CA GLY A 153 5.27 -15.74 9.97
C GLY A 153 6.62 -15.99 10.61
N VAL A 154 7.15 -17.22 10.55
CA VAL A 154 8.48 -17.54 11.12
C VAL A 154 9.59 -16.77 10.42
N GLN A 155 9.51 -16.60 9.10
CA GLN A 155 10.48 -15.82 8.35
C GLN A 155 10.49 -14.36 8.80
N ARG A 156 9.32 -13.75 8.99
CA ARG A 156 9.23 -12.37 9.48
C ARG A 156 9.73 -12.24 10.93
N ALA A 157 9.51 -13.25 11.76
CA ALA A 157 10.06 -13.29 13.12
C ALA A 157 11.59 -13.30 13.12
N ALA A 158 12.21 -14.10 12.25
CA ALA A 158 13.66 -14.16 12.14
C ALA A 158 14.28 -12.81 11.72
N GLU A 159 13.58 -12.01 10.92
CA GLU A 159 14.01 -10.66 10.51
C GLU A 159 13.96 -9.62 11.65
N LEU A 160 13.18 -9.87 12.71
CA LEU A 160 12.86 -8.92 13.77
C LEU A 160 13.42 -9.32 15.14
N ILE A 161 13.46 -10.62 15.48
CA ILE A 161 13.98 -11.14 16.75
C ILE A 161 15.46 -10.86 16.87
N ASN A 162 15.86 -10.23 17.98
CA ASN A 162 17.24 -9.79 18.25
C ASN A 162 17.86 -9.02 17.10
N GLN A 163 17.01 -8.35 16.32
CA GLN A 163 17.43 -7.34 15.39
C GLN A 163 18.23 -6.30 16.19
N PRO A 164 19.55 -6.18 15.94
CA PRO A 164 20.41 -5.38 16.78
C PRO A 164 19.89 -3.94 16.88
N TRP A 165 19.92 -3.34 18.08
CA TRP A 165 19.32 -2.04 18.42
C TRP A 165 19.64 -0.89 17.44
N TYR A 166 20.72 -1.00 16.66
CA TYR A 166 21.09 -0.09 15.58
C TYR A 166 20.29 -0.25 14.26
N ARG A 167 19.38 -1.23 14.17
CA ARG A 167 18.51 -1.51 13.01
C ARG A 167 17.02 -1.19 13.25
N SER A 168 16.63 -0.73 14.45
CA SER A 168 15.27 -0.25 14.69
C SER A 168 15.00 1.02 13.88
N ALA A 169 13.83 1.12 13.24
CA ALA A 169 13.47 2.25 12.38
C ALA A 169 13.61 3.61 13.10
N ALA A 170 13.30 3.66 14.40
CA ALA A 170 13.42 4.84 15.25
C ALA A 170 14.88 5.26 15.51
N PHE A 171 15.79 4.30 15.74
CA PHE A 171 17.22 4.62 15.92
C PHE A 171 17.90 5.00 14.59
N LEU A 172 17.47 4.40 13.47
CA LEU A 172 17.92 4.76 12.13
C LEU A 172 17.52 6.19 11.72
N VAL A 173 16.54 6.82 12.36
CA VAL A 173 16.26 8.26 12.15
C VAL A 173 17.22 9.12 12.97
N THR A 174 17.50 8.71 14.21
CA THR A 174 18.29 9.50 15.18
C THR A 174 19.80 9.42 14.93
N ALA A 175 20.33 8.26 14.53
CA ALA A 175 21.77 8.06 14.30
C ALA A 175 22.26 8.64 12.95
N TRP A 176 21.35 8.87 12.00
CA TRP A 176 21.66 9.50 10.70
C TRP A 176 22.08 10.96 10.80
N VAL A 177 21.92 11.58 11.98
CA VAL A 177 22.39 12.94 12.25
C VAL A 177 23.88 12.97 12.61
N THR A 178 24.49 11.87 13.09
CA THR A 178 25.69 12.05 13.93
C THR A 178 27.00 11.41 13.45
N ALA A 179 27.08 10.18 12.91
CA ALA A 179 28.42 9.61 12.66
C ALA A 179 28.46 8.45 11.66
N GLY A 180 29.19 8.63 10.56
CA GLY A 180 29.50 7.56 9.61
C GLY A 180 30.68 6.69 10.06
N THR A 181 30.65 5.39 9.71
CA THR A 181 31.78 4.48 9.36
C THR A 181 31.25 3.04 9.20
N ALA A 182 31.64 2.13 8.30
CA ALA A 182 32.22 2.20 6.94
C ALA A 182 32.15 0.85 6.15
N ALA A 183 31.49 -0.24 6.61
CA ALA A 183 31.58 -1.54 5.88
C ALA A 183 30.25 -2.31 5.61
N LEU A 184 29.34 -2.48 6.58
CA LEU A 184 28.06 -3.18 6.32
C LEU A 184 26.95 -2.29 5.74
N GLY A 185 27.11 -0.97 5.80
CA GLY A 185 26.21 0.00 5.15
C GLY A 185 26.26 -0.05 3.62
N ALA A 186 27.31 -0.64 3.02
CA ALA A 186 27.45 -0.71 1.57
C ALA A 186 26.38 -1.61 0.92
N GLY A 187 26.03 -2.75 1.51
CA GLY A 187 25.09 -3.72 0.90
C GLY A 187 23.65 -3.22 0.85
N ALA A 188 23.08 -2.81 1.99
CA ALA A 188 21.74 -2.24 2.05
C ALA A 188 21.62 -0.91 1.28
N TRP A 189 22.68 -0.08 1.29
CA TRP A 189 22.76 1.11 0.44
C TRP A 189 22.80 0.74 -1.05
N VAL A 190 23.52 -0.32 -1.45
CA VAL A 190 23.51 -0.81 -2.83
C VAL A 190 22.12 -1.30 -3.24
N VAL A 191 21.38 -2.01 -2.37
CA VAL A 191 20.00 -2.47 -2.65
C VAL A 191 19.03 -1.29 -2.75
N VAL A 192 19.01 -0.38 -1.77
CA VAL A 192 18.17 0.83 -1.84
C VAL A 192 18.56 1.68 -3.05
N ARG A 193 19.86 1.82 -3.37
CA ARG A 193 20.35 2.54 -4.54
C ARG A 193 19.93 1.83 -5.83
N ALA A 194 19.88 0.50 -5.86
CA ALA A 194 19.43 -0.30 -6.99
C ALA A 194 17.91 -0.21 -7.20
N VAL A 195 17.11 -0.35 -6.14
CA VAL A 195 15.65 -0.19 -6.18
C VAL A 195 15.29 1.25 -6.53
N THR A 196 15.88 2.23 -5.86
CA THR A 196 15.68 3.67 -6.17
C THR A 196 16.07 3.95 -7.61
N ARG A 197 17.16 3.37 -8.11
CA ARG A 197 17.56 3.50 -9.51
C ARG A 197 16.60 2.81 -10.47
N SER A 198 16.06 1.65 -10.12
CA SER A 198 15.05 0.95 -10.91
C SER A 198 13.76 1.76 -10.97
N SER A 199 13.25 2.21 -9.82
CA SER A 199 12.09 3.10 -9.74
C SER A 199 12.34 4.40 -10.50
N ALA A 200 13.49 5.05 -10.32
CA ALA A 200 13.82 6.27 -11.05
C ALA A 200 13.82 6.02 -12.57
N ARG A 201 14.40 4.90 -13.04
CA ARG A 201 14.34 4.54 -14.46
C ARG A 201 12.92 4.33 -14.96
N LYS A 202 12.07 3.66 -14.19
CA LYS A 202 10.66 3.46 -14.54
C LYS A 202 9.91 4.79 -14.64
N GLU A 203 10.13 5.70 -13.69
CA GLU A 203 9.53 7.04 -13.74
C GLU A 203 10.06 7.84 -14.93
N ILE A 204 11.37 7.79 -15.20
CA ILE A 204 11.96 8.46 -16.37
C ILE A 204 11.36 7.92 -17.67
N GLU A 205 11.27 6.59 -17.82
CA GLU A 205 10.67 5.97 -19.00
C GLU A 205 9.18 6.33 -19.15
N ARG A 206 8.45 6.39 -18.04
CA ARG A 206 7.06 6.88 -18.02
C ARG A 206 6.97 8.34 -18.47
N GLY A 207 7.83 9.20 -17.92
CA GLY A 207 7.91 10.60 -18.28
C GLY A 207 8.32 10.81 -19.74
N ASP A 208 9.31 10.08 -20.23
CA ASP A 208 9.80 10.15 -21.62
C ASP A 208 8.72 9.73 -22.61
N ARG A 209 7.90 8.73 -22.28
CA ARG A 209 6.78 8.31 -23.13
C ARG A 209 5.75 9.44 -23.26
N SER A 210 5.25 9.97 -22.13
CA SER A 210 4.28 11.08 -22.16
C SER A 210 4.88 12.34 -22.76
N TYR A 211 6.14 12.67 -22.46
CA TYR A 211 6.81 13.85 -23.02
C TYR A 211 7.04 13.73 -24.52
N ALA A 212 7.38 12.53 -25.02
CA ALA A 212 7.54 12.30 -26.46
C ALA A 212 6.21 12.45 -27.22
N ASN A 213 5.11 11.90 -26.69
CA ASN A 213 3.77 12.09 -27.27
C ASN A 213 3.44 13.58 -27.40
N VAL A 214 3.51 14.31 -26.29
CA VAL A 214 3.25 15.77 -26.27
C VAL A 214 4.15 16.54 -27.23
N SER A 215 5.45 16.19 -27.30
CA SER A 215 6.40 16.89 -28.17
C SER A 215 6.11 16.63 -29.65
N MET A 216 5.64 15.43 -30.01
CA MET A 216 5.27 15.08 -31.38
C MET A 216 3.96 15.75 -31.79
N ASP A 217 3.02 15.89 -30.85
CA ASP A 217 1.68 16.38 -31.12
C ASP A 217 1.52 17.89 -30.84
N LEU A 218 2.56 18.60 -30.39
CA LEU A 218 2.52 20.01 -30.00
C LEU A 218 1.84 20.94 -31.04
N GLU A 219 2.17 20.80 -32.33
CA GLU A 219 1.54 21.60 -33.39
C GLU A 219 0.06 21.24 -33.58
N VAL A 220 -0.28 19.96 -33.41
CA VAL A 220 -1.65 19.45 -33.46
C VAL A 220 -2.45 19.94 -32.24
N THR A 221 -1.84 19.98 -31.05
CA THR A 221 -2.42 20.54 -29.83
C THR A 221 -2.78 22.02 -30.02
N GLU A 222 -1.86 22.83 -30.55
CA GLU A 222 -2.10 24.26 -30.81
C GLU A 222 -3.19 24.47 -31.86
N LEU A 223 -3.21 23.64 -32.92
CA LEU A 223 -4.27 23.67 -33.93
C LEU A 223 -5.64 23.29 -33.33
N ASN A 224 -5.69 22.24 -32.51
CA ASN A 224 -6.89 21.82 -31.81
C ASN A 224 -7.38 22.91 -30.86
N ALA A 225 -6.49 23.50 -30.06
CA ALA A 225 -6.83 24.62 -29.17
C ALA A 225 -7.40 25.81 -29.97
N GLY A 226 -6.78 26.17 -31.10
CA GLY A 226 -7.24 27.25 -31.96
C GLY A 226 -8.61 27.02 -32.63
N THR A 227 -9.13 25.80 -32.60
CA THR A 227 -10.41 25.43 -33.21
C THR A 227 -11.51 25.13 -32.20
N ILE A 228 -11.20 25.07 -30.89
CA ILE A 228 -12.21 24.92 -29.84
C ILE A 228 -13.12 26.17 -29.79
N PRO A 229 -14.46 26.01 -29.78
CA PRO A 229 -15.38 27.14 -29.66
C PRO A 229 -15.25 27.86 -28.31
N GLU A 230 -14.71 29.09 -28.30
CA GLU A 230 -14.52 29.89 -27.07
C GLU A 230 -15.85 30.25 -26.39
N ALA A 231 -16.94 30.35 -27.15
CA ALA A 231 -18.28 30.59 -26.62
C ALA A 231 -18.83 29.40 -25.81
N SER A 232 -18.24 28.20 -25.93
CA SER A 232 -18.62 27.04 -25.14
C SER A 232 -18.17 27.18 -23.69
N ARG A 233 -19.04 26.80 -22.75
CA ARG A 233 -18.71 26.78 -21.31
C ARG A 233 -17.54 25.82 -21.02
N TYR A 234 -17.57 24.65 -21.64
CA TYR A 234 -16.53 23.65 -21.48
C TYR A 234 -15.27 24.04 -22.26
N GLY A 235 -15.44 24.51 -23.50
CA GLY A 235 -14.33 24.95 -24.36
C GLY A 235 -13.50 26.08 -23.75
N SER A 236 -14.14 27.15 -23.27
CA SER A 236 -13.46 28.28 -22.62
C SER A 236 -12.61 27.87 -21.41
N THR A 237 -13.09 26.93 -20.60
CA THR A 237 -12.36 26.44 -19.42
C THR A 237 -11.12 25.62 -19.82
N VAL A 238 -11.25 24.76 -20.85
CA VAL A 238 -10.11 24.00 -21.40
C VAL A 238 -9.07 24.95 -21.99
N LEU A 239 -9.52 25.98 -22.73
CA LEU A 239 -8.65 27.02 -23.28
C LEU A 239 -7.92 27.80 -22.18
N GLU A 240 -8.56 28.06 -21.04
CA GLU A 240 -7.89 28.67 -19.89
C GLU A 240 -6.72 27.82 -19.37
N LYS A 241 -6.88 26.48 -19.33
CA LYS A 241 -5.78 25.57 -18.95
C LYS A 241 -4.68 25.56 -20.02
N HIS A 242 -5.05 25.56 -21.29
CA HIS A 242 -4.13 25.62 -22.43
C HIS A 242 -3.25 26.88 -22.42
N ARG A 243 -3.73 28.04 -21.94
CA ARG A 243 -2.89 29.25 -21.80
C ARG A 243 -1.63 29.05 -20.97
N THR A 244 -1.62 28.07 -20.06
CA THR A 244 -0.44 27.72 -19.26
C THR A 244 0.36 26.54 -19.82
N PHE A 245 -0.08 25.93 -20.92
CA PHE A 245 0.48 24.72 -21.52
C PHE A 245 1.94 24.90 -21.89
N LEU A 246 2.30 25.95 -22.65
CA LEU A 246 3.70 26.21 -23.03
C LEU A 246 4.61 26.43 -21.82
N ASN A 247 4.12 27.09 -20.77
CA ASN A 247 4.88 27.27 -19.53
C ASN A 247 5.12 25.94 -18.82
N ARG A 248 4.11 25.06 -18.76
CA ARG A 248 4.23 23.71 -18.19
C ARG A 248 5.11 22.81 -19.05
N TYR A 249 5.01 22.90 -20.37
CA TYR A 249 5.87 22.20 -21.33
C TYR A 249 7.32 22.60 -21.12
N ASN A 250 7.64 23.90 -21.07
CA ASN A 250 8.98 24.39 -20.77
C ASN A 250 9.49 23.89 -19.40
N ALA A 251 8.63 23.88 -18.37
CA ALA A 251 8.99 23.34 -17.06
C ALA A 251 9.27 21.83 -17.10
N ALA A 252 8.47 21.06 -17.85
CA ALA A 252 8.69 19.63 -18.09
C ALA A 252 9.97 19.40 -18.92
N SER A 253 10.27 20.22 -19.93
CA SER A 253 11.53 20.18 -20.68
C SER A 253 12.73 20.47 -19.78
N GLU A 254 12.63 21.43 -18.87
CA GLU A 254 13.68 21.68 -17.88
C GLU A 254 13.88 20.49 -16.94
N LEU A 255 12.79 19.89 -16.45
CA LEU A 255 12.85 18.69 -15.62
C LEU A 255 13.45 17.51 -16.39
N SER A 256 13.06 17.32 -17.65
CA SER A 256 13.62 16.32 -18.57
C SER A 256 15.13 16.51 -18.72
N ASN A 257 15.58 17.73 -19.06
CA ASN A 257 17.00 18.06 -19.18
C ASN A 257 17.77 17.78 -17.87
N LYS A 258 17.20 18.18 -16.72
CA LYS A 258 17.81 17.94 -15.40
C LYS A 258 17.92 16.44 -15.09
N VAL A 259 16.90 15.66 -15.42
CA VAL A 259 16.85 14.21 -15.18
C VAL A 259 17.79 13.45 -16.11
N HIS A 260 17.86 13.81 -17.39
CA HIS A 260 18.73 13.18 -18.39
C HIS A 260 20.21 13.59 -18.26
N ALA A 261 20.49 14.74 -17.64
CA ALA A 261 21.85 15.12 -17.25
C ALA A 261 22.41 14.25 -16.09
N LEU A 262 21.55 13.53 -15.36
CA LEU A 262 22.00 12.65 -14.27
C LEU A 262 22.69 11.42 -14.82
N SER A 263 23.87 11.10 -14.27
CA SER A 263 24.53 9.85 -14.58
C SER A 263 23.74 8.65 -14.04
N LYS A 264 23.94 7.48 -14.65
CA LYS A 264 23.37 6.20 -14.19
C LYS A 264 23.65 5.90 -12.71
N ARG A 265 24.74 6.43 -12.15
CA ARG A 265 25.07 6.27 -10.72
C ARG A 265 24.16 7.15 -9.85
N GLU A 266 23.80 8.35 -10.31
CA GLU A 266 23.04 9.34 -9.56
C GLU A 266 21.56 8.99 -9.38
N PHE A 267 20.97 8.18 -10.24
CA PHE A 267 19.57 7.72 -10.11
C PHE A 267 19.25 6.98 -8.81
N GLY A 268 20.24 6.42 -8.14
CA GLY A 268 20.00 5.72 -6.88
C GLY A 268 19.92 6.63 -5.64
N ARG A 269 19.87 7.95 -5.81
CA ARG A 269 19.63 8.92 -4.73
C ARG A 269 18.13 9.23 -4.63
N ARG A 270 17.55 9.20 -3.43
CA ARG A 270 16.11 9.50 -3.20
C ARG A 270 15.67 10.86 -3.75
N ARG A 271 16.53 11.89 -3.62
CA ARG A 271 16.28 13.23 -4.20
C ARG A 271 16.08 13.16 -5.72
N ASN A 272 16.86 12.33 -6.40
CA ASN A 272 16.79 12.18 -7.85
C ASN A 272 15.61 11.32 -8.28
N LEU A 273 15.18 10.35 -7.45
CA LEU A 273 13.90 9.68 -7.64
C LEU A 273 12.72 10.67 -7.51
N LYS A 274 12.77 11.60 -6.55
CA LYS A 274 11.75 12.66 -6.45
C LYS A 274 11.71 13.51 -7.72
N PHE A 275 12.86 13.94 -8.24
CA PHE A 275 12.93 14.67 -9.51
C PHE A 275 12.42 13.86 -10.69
N ALA A 276 12.72 12.55 -10.77
CA ALA A 276 12.18 11.68 -11.81
C ALA A 276 10.66 11.54 -11.73
N ARG A 277 10.09 11.49 -10.51
CA ARG A 277 8.63 11.50 -10.30
C ARG A 277 8.00 12.84 -10.69
N GLU A 278 8.59 13.96 -10.26
CA GLU A 278 8.13 15.30 -10.63
C GLU A 278 8.15 15.49 -12.15
N TYR A 279 9.20 15.03 -12.84
CA TYR A 279 9.26 15.02 -14.30
C TYR A 279 8.11 14.18 -14.90
N ALA A 280 7.96 12.95 -14.43
CA ALA A 280 6.99 12.03 -14.99
C ALA A 280 5.53 12.44 -14.67
N GLU A 281 5.27 13.03 -13.51
CA GLU A 281 3.98 13.66 -13.18
C GLU A 281 3.72 14.87 -14.09
N ALA A 282 4.68 15.79 -14.24
CA ALA A 282 4.54 16.96 -15.12
C ALA A 282 4.32 16.56 -16.59
N ALA A 283 5.04 15.56 -17.08
CA ALA A 283 4.89 15.05 -18.44
C ALA A 283 3.53 14.36 -18.65
N SER A 284 3.07 13.54 -17.71
CA SER A 284 1.75 12.90 -17.81
C SER A 284 0.60 13.88 -17.65
N GLU A 285 0.73 14.94 -16.85
CA GLU A 285 -0.28 16.01 -16.77
C GLU A 285 -0.38 16.80 -18.09
N LEU A 286 0.73 16.98 -18.81
CA LEU A 286 0.75 17.63 -20.12
C LEU A 286 0.08 16.76 -21.19
N ASP A 287 0.46 15.49 -21.27
CA ASP A 287 -0.10 14.47 -22.17
C ASP A 287 -1.62 14.36 -21.99
N ALA A 288 -2.06 14.33 -20.74
CA ALA A 288 -3.47 14.26 -20.42
C ALA A 288 -4.23 15.56 -20.72
N LEU A 289 -3.59 16.73 -20.61
CA LEU A 289 -4.19 18.01 -21.04
C LEU A 289 -4.27 18.12 -22.57
N ASP A 290 -3.27 17.63 -23.30
CA ASP A 290 -3.28 17.53 -24.76
C ASP A 290 -4.44 16.65 -25.26
N ASP A 291 -4.58 15.44 -24.69
CA ASP A 291 -5.72 14.54 -24.96
C ASP A 291 -7.07 15.24 -24.71
N VAL A 292 -7.20 16.00 -23.62
CA VAL A 292 -8.42 16.76 -23.32
C VAL A 292 -8.67 17.87 -24.34
N ILE A 293 -7.64 18.56 -24.82
CA ILE A 293 -7.76 19.57 -25.88
C ILE A 293 -8.24 18.93 -27.17
N ALA A 294 -7.65 17.80 -27.57
CA ALA A 294 -8.05 17.04 -28.75
C ALA A 294 -9.49 16.54 -28.65
N ASP A 295 -9.87 15.95 -27.49
CA ASP A 295 -11.23 15.48 -27.23
C ASP A 295 -12.25 16.61 -27.23
N THR A 296 -11.89 17.75 -26.63
CA THR A 296 -12.75 18.94 -26.60
C THR A 296 -12.99 19.46 -28.01
N ASN A 297 -11.94 19.57 -28.83
CA ASN A 297 -12.07 19.97 -30.22
C ASN A 297 -12.96 19.00 -31.00
N ALA A 298 -12.64 17.70 -30.93
CA ALA A 298 -13.36 16.67 -31.66
C ALA A 298 -14.85 16.61 -31.27
N LEU A 299 -15.15 16.68 -29.97
CA LEU A 299 -16.50 16.57 -29.45
C LEU A 299 -17.33 17.83 -29.73
N LEU A 300 -16.82 19.02 -29.43
CA LEU A 300 -17.57 20.28 -29.58
C LEU A 300 -17.80 20.64 -31.05
N ASN A 301 -16.83 20.35 -31.93
CA ASN A 301 -16.99 20.57 -33.37
C ASN A 301 -17.61 19.39 -34.12
N ARG A 302 -17.94 18.28 -33.41
CA ARG A 302 -18.44 17.03 -34.01
C ARG A 302 -17.55 16.52 -35.15
N ALA A 303 -16.24 16.62 -35.00
CA ALA A 303 -15.28 16.09 -35.97
C ALA A 303 -15.38 14.55 -36.03
N ASP A 304 -14.80 13.91 -37.06
CA ASP A 304 -14.90 12.46 -37.25
C ASP A 304 -14.53 11.61 -36.02
N ALA A 305 -13.62 12.11 -35.18
CA ALA A 305 -13.19 11.47 -33.94
C ALA A 305 -14.13 11.68 -32.72
N TRP A 306 -15.24 12.41 -32.88
CA TRP A 306 -16.18 12.70 -31.78
C TRP A 306 -16.68 11.45 -31.04
N PRO A 307 -16.93 10.26 -31.67
CA PRO A 307 -17.40 9.10 -30.93
C PRO A 307 -16.37 8.58 -29.93
N ALA A 308 -15.09 8.59 -30.31
CA ALA A 308 -14.00 8.17 -29.42
C ALA A 308 -13.80 9.18 -28.28
N ALA A 309 -13.85 10.48 -28.58
CA ALA A 309 -13.80 11.52 -27.57
C ALA A 309 -14.94 11.39 -26.55
N TRP A 310 -16.17 11.15 -27.03
CA TRP A 310 -17.34 10.91 -26.18
C TRP A 310 -17.19 9.64 -25.32
N ASP A 311 -16.67 8.56 -25.90
CA ASP A 311 -16.43 7.31 -25.17
C ASP A 311 -15.43 7.50 -24.02
N ARG A 312 -14.36 8.27 -24.25
CA ARG A 312 -13.40 8.67 -23.21
C ARG A 312 -14.04 9.51 -22.11
N GLN A 313 -14.97 10.42 -22.45
CA GLN A 313 -15.73 11.17 -21.44
C GLN A 313 -16.59 10.27 -20.56
N LEU A 314 -17.16 9.20 -21.14
CA LEU A 314 -18.02 8.25 -20.42
C LEU A 314 -17.23 7.22 -19.60
N ALA A 315 -15.96 6.97 -19.91
CA ALA A 315 -15.18 5.89 -19.31
C ALA A 315 -15.11 5.96 -17.77
N PRO A 316 -14.84 7.10 -17.12
CA PRO A 316 -14.83 7.21 -15.66
C PRO A 316 -16.18 6.83 -15.04
N PHE A 317 -17.27 7.33 -15.63
CA PHE A 317 -18.62 7.04 -15.13
C PHE A 317 -18.99 5.55 -15.32
N ARG A 318 -18.66 4.95 -16.47
CA ARG A 318 -18.87 3.52 -16.68
C ARG A 318 -18.06 2.65 -15.72
N ASN A 319 -16.82 3.03 -15.42
CA ASN A 319 -15.99 2.33 -14.45
C ASN A 319 -16.60 2.37 -13.05
N ASP A 320 -17.12 3.52 -12.62
CA ASP A 320 -17.86 3.64 -11.37
C ASP A 320 -19.10 2.75 -11.36
N LEU A 321 -19.93 2.82 -12.40
CA LEU A 321 -21.14 1.99 -12.53
C LEU A 321 -20.83 0.49 -12.53
N ALA A 322 -19.73 0.06 -13.14
CA ALA A 322 -19.28 -1.33 -13.13
C ALA A 322 -18.78 -1.77 -11.76
N GLY A 323 -18.14 -0.88 -11.00
CA GLY A 323 -17.63 -1.15 -9.65
C GLY A 323 -18.70 -1.24 -8.57
N LEU A 324 -19.94 -0.80 -8.83
CA LEU A 324 -21.02 -0.79 -7.84
C LEU A 324 -21.37 -2.17 -7.29
N GLU A 325 -21.50 -3.20 -8.13
CA GLU A 325 -21.86 -4.53 -7.61
C GLU A 325 -20.78 -5.09 -6.69
N GLN A 326 -19.50 -4.89 -7.04
CA GLN A 326 -18.39 -5.30 -6.19
C GLN A 326 -18.35 -4.54 -4.86
N LEU A 327 -18.69 -3.25 -4.88
CA LEU A 327 -18.81 -2.43 -3.67
C LEU A 327 -19.92 -2.98 -2.76
N LEU A 328 -21.11 -3.23 -3.32
CA LEU A 328 -22.30 -3.68 -2.60
C LEU A 328 -22.17 -5.11 -2.06
N SER A 329 -21.40 -5.98 -2.73
CA SER A 329 -21.20 -7.37 -2.31
C SER A 329 -20.20 -7.54 -1.16
N LYS A 330 -19.55 -6.47 -0.69
CA LYS A 330 -18.60 -6.55 0.43
C LYS A 330 -19.31 -6.91 1.74
N ARG A 331 -18.59 -7.58 2.65
CA ARG A 331 -19.11 -8.03 3.98
C ARG A 331 -19.82 -6.93 4.78
N HIS A 332 -19.39 -5.67 4.65
CA HIS A 332 -19.97 -4.51 5.31
C HIS A 332 -20.64 -3.54 4.31
N GLY A 333 -20.84 -3.95 3.07
CA GLY A 333 -21.37 -3.11 1.99
C GLY A 333 -22.89 -2.90 2.01
N GLN A 334 -23.59 -3.38 3.04
CA GLN A 334 -25.05 -3.20 3.21
C GLN A 334 -25.86 -3.48 1.93
N GLY A 335 -25.52 -4.59 1.24
CA GLY A 335 -26.03 -4.89 -0.11
C GLY A 335 -27.55 -5.09 -0.22
N ASP A 336 -28.24 -5.35 0.89
CA ASP A 336 -29.69 -5.53 0.96
C ASP A 336 -30.45 -4.26 1.41
N SER A 337 -29.73 -3.16 1.64
CA SER A 337 -30.31 -1.89 2.09
C SER A 337 -31.09 -1.16 0.98
N ALA A 338 -31.96 -0.23 1.39
CA ALA A 338 -32.67 0.64 0.46
C ALA A 338 -31.70 1.53 -0.37
N SER A 339 -30.58 1.97 0.21
CA SER A 339 -29.56 2.74 -0.51
C SER A 339 -28.80 1.88 -1.52
N ALA A 340 -28.54 0.60 -1.22
CA ALA A 340 -28.00 -0.35 -2.20
C ALA A 340 -28.98 -0.61 -3.36
N ALA A 341 -30.28 -0.76 -3.08
CA ALA A 341 -31.30 -0.88 -4.13
C ALA A 341 -31.38 0.38 -5.02
N ALA A 342 -31.27 1.57 -4.42
CA ALA A 342 -31.23 2.82 -5.16
C ALA A 342 -30.00 2.91 -6.09
N LEU A 343 -28.82 2.50 -5.63
CA LEU A 343 -27.61 2.44 -6.44
C LEU A 343 -27.74 1.47 -7.63
N ARG A 344 -28.31 0.27 -7.42
CA ARG A 344 -28.56 -0.68 -8.53
C ARG A 344 -29.57 -0.16 -9.53
N SER A 345 -30.68 0.40 -9.06
CA SER A 345 -31.69 1.00 -9.94
C SER A 345 -31.11 2.16 -10.75
N PHE A 346 -30.26 2.99 -10.12
CA PHE A 346 -29.60 4.09 -10.79
C PHE A 346 -28.60 3.58 -11.83
N ARG A 347 -27.79 2.56 -11.50
CA ARG A 347 -26.88 1.91 -12.45
C ARG A 347 -27.58 1.46 -13.71
N ASP A 348 -28.67 0.70 -13.58
CA ASP A 348 -29.41 0.18 -14.72
C ASP A 348 -30.04 1.30 -15.57
N GLN A 349 -30.55 2.35 -14.89
CA GLN A 349 -31.05 3.54 -15.57
C GLN A 349 -29.94 4.25 -16.34
N SER A 350 -28.79 4.50 -15.70
CA SER A 350 -27.68 5.23 -16.30
C SER A 350 -27.09 4.51 -17.50
N LEU A 351 -27.00 3.18 -17.49
CA LEU A 351 -26.54 2.41 -18.66
C LEU A 351 -27.43 2.64 -19.88
N ARG A 352 -28.76 2.63 -19.71
CA ARG A 352 -29.72 2.96 -20.78
C ARG A 352 -29.66 4.43 -21.20
N GLU A 353 -29.45 5.32 -20.25
CA GLU A 353 -29.32 6.75 -20.52
C GLU A 353 -28.07 7.08 -21.33
N ILE A 354 -26.94 6.43 -21.04
CA ILE A 354 -25.70 6.57 -21.80
C ILE A 354 -25.93 6.18 -23.28
N GLU A 355 -26.58 5.05 -23.54
CA GLU A 355 -26.93 4.61 -24.90
C GLU A 355 -27.83 5.65 -25.59
N ARG A 356 -28.86 6.13 -24.89
CA ARG A 356 -29.77 7.15 -25.41
C ARG A 356 -29.06 8.46 -25.74
N TRP A 357 -28.23 8.98 -24.84
CA TRP A 357 -27.51 10.23 -25.07
C TRP A 357 -26.53 10.10 -26.23
N THR A 358 -25.87 8.94 -26.36
CA THR A 358 -24.96 8.65 -27.48
C THR A 358 -25.72 8.63 -28.80
N ALA A 359 -26.90 8.01 -28.86
CA ALA A 359 -27.74 8.02 -30.05
C ALA A 359 -28.28 9.42 -30.38
N GLU A 360 -28.80 10.15 -29.39
CA GLU A 360 -29.28 11.53 -29.57
C GLU A 360 -28.16 12.47 -30.03
N LEU A 361 -26.93 12.26 -29.54
CA LEU A 361 -25.75 12.99 -29.99
C LEU A 361 -25.41 12.61 -31.43
N ALA A 362 -25.35 11.33 -31.78
CA ALA A 362 -25.10 10.87 -33.15
C ALA A 362 -26.12 11.46 -34.16
N GLU A 363 -27.39 11.48 -33.78
CA GLU A 363 -28.50 11.98 -34.61
C GLU A 363 -28.62 13.52 -34.65
N GLY A 364 -27.82 14.26 -33.88
CA GLY A 364 -27.91 15.72 -33.85
C GLY A 364 -29.05 16.27 -32.98
N LYS A 365 -29.77 15.42 -32.23
CA LYS A 365 -30.89 15.83 -31.38
C LYS A 365 -30.46 16.63 -30.15
N ILE A 366 -29.24 16.41 -29.67
CA ILE A 366 -28.62 17.18 -28.59
C ILE A 366 -27.26 17.73 -29.02
N THR A 367 -26.89 18.89 -28.46
CA THR A 367 -25.55 19.45 -28.63
C THR A 367 -24.52 18.68 -27.79
N PRO A 368 -23.23 18.71 -28.16
CA PRO A 368 -22.16 18.14 -27.35
C PRO A 368 -22.15 18.67 -25.90
N GLU A 369 -22.37 19.97 -25.72
CA GLU A 369 -22.47 20.59 -24.39
C GLU A 369 -23.64 20.01 -23.58
N LYS A 370 -24.79 19.79 -24.21
CA LYS A 370 -25.93 19.20 -23.51
C LYS A 370 -25.68 17.74 -23.11
N ALA A 371 -24.89 17.00 -23.89
CA ALA A 371 -24.46 15.65 -23.52
C ALA A 371 -23.50 15.69 -22.30
N LEU A 372 -22.55 16.63 -22.27
CA LEU A 372 -21.67 16.85 -21.13
C LEU A 372 -22.43 17.30 -19.87
N ASP A 373 -23.45 18.15 -20.00
CA ASP A 373 -24.32 18.55 -18.89
C ASP A 373 -25.05 17.34 -18.28
N ARG A 374 -25.60 16.46 -19.12
CA ARG A 374 -26.28 15.23 -18.66
C ARG A 374 -25.33 14.27 -17.97
N LEU A 375 -24.11 14.12 -18.49
CA LEU A 375 -23.07 13.33 -17.85
C LEU A 375 -22.67 13.93 -16.49
N TYR A 376 -22.51 15.25 -16.43
CA TYR A 376 -22.25 15.97 -15.18
C TYR A 376 -23.35 15.71 -14.15
N GLU A 377 -24.61 15.91 -14.51
CA GLU A 377 -25.77 15.68 -13.65
C GLU A 377 -25.82 14.23 -13.14
N ALA A 378 -25.55 13.25 -14.00
CA ALA A 378 -25.55 11.85 -13.62
C ALA A 378 -24.40 11.48 -12.69
N ARG A 379 -23.18 12.00 -12.91
CA ARG A 379 -22.06 11.79 -12.00
C ARG A 379 -22.29 12.44 -10.64
N THR A 380 -22.85 13.66 -10.61
CA THR A 380 -23.24 14.31 -9.34
C THR A 380 -24.32 13.51 -8.61
N ARG A 381 -25.31 12.98 -9.34
CA ARG A 381 -26.34 12.13 -8.74
C ARG A 381 -25.77 10.83 -8.19
N LEU A 382 -24.81 10.22 -8.89
CA LEU A 382 -24.11 9.04 -8.39
C LEU A 382 -23.34 9.36 -7.10
N ALA A 383 -22.63 10.48 -7.05
CA ALA A 383 -21.90 10.93 -5.86
C ALA A 383 -22.83 11.03 -4.65
N VAL A 384 -23.99 11.69 -4.81
CA VAL A 384 -25.01 11.80 -3.74
C VAL A 384 -25.54 10.43 -3.32
N LEU A 385 -25.78 9.50 -4.25
CA LEU A 385 -26.21 8.15 -3.91
C LEU A 385 -25.13 7.36 -3.16
N LEU A 386 -23.87 7.53 -3.54
CA LEU A 386 -22.73 6.93 -2.85
C LEU A 386 -22.52 7.52 -1.45
N GLU A 387 -22.71 8.83 -1.27
CA GLU A 387 -22.69 9.49 0.05
C GLU A 387 -23.80 8.96 0.96
N ASN A 388 -25.04 8.88 0.46
CA ASN A 388 -26.16 8.29 1.19
C ASN A 388 -25.92 6.82 1.56
N HIS A 389 -25.30 6.07 0.66
CA HIS A 389 -24.95 4.68 0.92
C HIS A 389 -23.77 4.57 1.89
N ALA A 390 -22.81 5.51 1.86
CA ALA A 390 -21.73 5.58 2.84
C ALA A 390 -22.29 5.77 4.24
N GLU A 391 -23.26 6.67 4.44
CA GLU A 391 -23.95 6.82 5.72
C GLU A 391 -24.66 5.52 6.14
N THR A 392 -25.35 4.83 5.21
CA THR A 392 -25.99 3.53 5.51
C THR A 392 -24.96 2.49 5.97
N VAL A 393 -23.81 2.43 5.30
CA VAL A 393 -22.71 1.52 5.65
C VAL A 393 -22.09 1.89 6.99
N ILE A 394 -21.90 3.17 7.26
CA ILE A 394 -21.37 3.69 8.52
C ILE A 394 -22.31 3.35 9.67
N GLU A 395 -23.61 3.64 9.53
CA GLU A 395 -24.63 3.32 10.53
C GLU A 395 -24.74 1.80 10.77
N GLY A 396 -24.66 1.00 9.70
CA GLY A 396 -24.70 -0.45 9.80
C GLY A 396 -23.43 -1.07 10.39
N TYR A 397 -22.28 -0.40 10.30
CA TYR A 397 -21.01 -0.89 10.84
C TYR A 397 -20.70 -0.34 12.23
N ALA A 398 -20.92 0.95 12.50
CA ALA A 398 -20.62 1.65 13.73
C ALA A 398 -21.51 1.18 14.90
N LYS A 399 -20.96 1.11 16.12
CA LYS A 399 -21.70 0.73 17.34
C LYS A 399 -22.11 1.95 18.16
N ASN A 400 -21.46 3.08 17.93
CA ASN A 400 -21.68 4.33 18.65
C ASN A 400 -21.30 5.53 17.76
N GLU A 401 -21.72 6.73 18.19
CA GLU A 401 -21.52 7.96 17.42
C GLU A 401 -20.04 8.31 17.19
N ARG A 402 -19.14 7.91 18.10
CA ARG A 402 -17.70 8.20 17.95
C ARG A 402 -17.09 7.41 16.80
N GLU A 403 -17.49 6.15 16.65
CA GLU A 403 -17.05 5.31 15.54
C GLU A 403 -17.66 5.77 14.20
N ALA A 404 -18.94 6.16 14.22
CA ALA A 404 -19.58 6.73 13.05
C ALA A 404 -18.87 8.02 12.59
N ALA A 405 -18.58 8.94 13.52
CA ALA A 405 -17.84 10.17 13.24
C ALA A 405 -16.43 9.90 12.70
N LEU A 406 -15.73 8.87 13.21
CA LEU A 406 -14.41 8.49 12.70
C LEU A 406 -14.48 8.00 11.25
N MET A 407 -15.47 7.15 10.91
CA MET A 407 -15.64 6.69 9.53
C MET A 407 -16.04 7.83 8.58
N ARG A 408 -16.92 8.74 9.02
CA ARG A 408 -17.29 9.93 8.24
C ARG A 408 -16.07 10.80 7.94
N LYS A 409 -15.19 10.98 8.93
CA LYS A 409 -13.94 11.72 8.74
C LYS A 409 -13.03 11.06 7.70
N GLU A 410 -12.89 9.73 7.71
CA GLU A 410 -12.06 9.03 6.71
C GLU A 410 -12.72 9.01 5.32
N MET A 411 -14.06 8.98 5.24
CA MET A 411 -14.80 9.21 3.99
C MET A 411 -14.50 10.58 3.40
N GLU A 412 -14.66 11.63 4.21
CA GLU A 412 -14.43 13.03 3.82
C GLU A 412 -12.97 13.23 3.39
N ALA A 413 -12.01 12.71 4.15
CA ALA A 413 -10.59 12.80 3.80
C ALA A 413 -10.24 12.11 2.47
N ALA A 414 -10.91 10.99 2.17
CA ALA A 414 -10.76 10.31 0.88
C ALA A 414 -11.38 11.13 -0.26
N GLN A 415 -12.55 11.72 -0.05
CA GLN A 415 -13.25 12.58 -1.03
C GLN A 415 -12.47 13.86 -1.35
N ASP A 416 -11.97 14.55 -0.32
CA ASP A 416 -11.21 15.78 -0.45
C ASP A 416 -9.83 15.57 -1.11
N GLY A 417 -9.36 14.32 -1.20
CA GLY A 417 -8.04 14.00 -1.72
C GLY A 417 -6.91 14.58 -0.87
N LEU A 418 -7.13 14.70 0.45
CA LEU A 418 -6.14 15.20 1.40
C LEU A 418 -4.92 14.28 1.54
N ASP A 419 -4.99 13.05 1.00
CA ASP A 419 -3.80 12.22 0.84
C ASP A 419 -3.05 12.62 -0.43
N HIS A 420 -2.11 13.56 -0.29
CA HIS A 420 -1.31 14.19 -1.36
C HIS A 420 -0.46 13.22 -2.20
N ARG A 421 -0.57 11.91 -1.98
CA ARG A 421 0.33 10.90 -2.53
C ARG A 421 -0.12 10.34 -3.88
N ARG A 422 -1.39 10.51 -4.27
CA ARG A 422 -1.94 10.01 -5.55
C ARG A 422 -3.16 10.82 -6.01
N ARG A 423 -2.95 12.06 -6.47
CA ARG A 423 -3.97 12.71 -7.31
C ARG A 423 -3.99 11.96 -8.65
N THR A 424 -4.91 11.02 -8.83
CA THR A 424 -5.15 10.42 -10.13
C THR A 424 -5.84 11.48 -10.98
N TYR A 425 -5.07 12.17 -11.83
CA TYR A 425 -5.63 13.07 -12.83
C TYR A 425 -6.57 12.28 -13.75
N GLU A 426 -7.82 12.73 -13.88
CA GLU A 426 -8.80 12.12 -14.77
C GLU A 426 -8.74 12.85 -16.13
N PRO A 427 -8.27 12.21 -17.22
CA PRO A 427 -8.15 12.83 -18.54
C PRO A 427 -9.52 12.94 -19.21
N SER A 428 -10.39 13.78 -18.66
CA SER A 428 -11.71 14.09 -19.19
C SER A 428 -11.96 15.61 -19.17
N ILE A 429 -12.84 16.08 -20.03
CA ILE A 429 -13.28 17.48 -20.08
C ILE A 429 -13.88 17.86 -18.73
N LEU A 430 -14.71 16.98 -18.15
CA LEU A 430 -15.29 17.20 -16.82
C LEU A 430 -14.23 17.20 -15.72
N GLY A 431 -13.23 16.32 -15.77
CA GLY A 431 -12.12 16.27 -14.81
C GLY A 431 -11.16 17.47 -14.92
N THR A 432 -11.16 18.16 -16.06
CA THR A 432 -10.39 19.40 -16.27
C THR A 432 -11.16 20.65 -15.82
N VAL A 433 -12.47 20.64 -16.03
CA VAL A 433 -13.37 21.77 -15.70
C VAL A 433 -13.73 21.79 -14.22
N TYR A 434 -13.93 20.62 -13.62
CA TYR A 434 -14.28 20.48 -12.21
C TYR A 434 -13.10 19.93 -11.40
N PRO A 435 -12.93 20.36 -10.14
CA PRO A 435 -11.91 19.81 -9.27
C PRO A 435 -12.08 18.29 -9.06
N SER A 436 -10.98 17.59 -8.75
CA SER A 436 -10.97 16.13 -8.58
C SER A 436 -11.89 15.63 -7.45
N TYR A 437 -12.18 16.46 -6.46
CA TYR A 437 -13.09 16.14 -5.35
C TYR A 437 -14.58 16.30 -5.70
N HIS A 438 -14.89 16.83 -6.89
CA HIS A 438 -16.27 17.14 -7.29
C HIS A 438 -17.12 15.89 -7.54
N PHE A 439 -16.48 14.77 -7.92
CA PHE A 439 -17.16 13.50 -8.16
C PHE A 439 -16.69 12.45 -7.15
N PHE A 440 -17.56 12.08 -6.21
CA PHE A 440 -17.30 10.96 -5.31
C PHE A 440 -17.41 9.64 -6.09
N SER A 441 -16.26 9.00 -6.34
CA SER A 441 -16.15 7.78 -7.15
C SER A 441 -16.25 6.50 -6.31
N VAL A 442 -16.49 5.37 -6.96
CA VAL A 442 -16.49 4.05 -6.29
C VAL A 442 -15.10 3.71 -5.74
N ALA A 443 -14.03 4.14 -6.43
CA ALA A 443 -12.66 3.95 -5.96
C ALA A 443 -12.42 4.75 -4.67
N THR A 444 -12.86 6.01 -4.63
CA THR A 444 -12.74 6.90 -3.46
C THR A 444 -13.55 6.37 -2.28
N PHE A 445 -14.79 5.94 -2.52
CA PHE A 445 -15.63 5.27 -1.51
C PHE A 445 -14.92 4.07 -0.91
N ASN A 446 -14.39 3.17 -1.74
CA ASN A 446 -13.73 1.97 -1.28
C ASN A 446 -12.47 2.29 -0.46
N SER A 447 -11.69 3.28 -0.91
CA SER A 447 -10.51 3.75 -0.18
C SER A 447 -10.89 4.26 1.20
N GLY A 448 -11.83 5.20 1.28
CA GLY A 448 -12.27 5.74 2.56
C GLY A 448 -12.90 4.67 3.45
N LEU A 449 -13.63 3.69 2.89
CA LEU A 449 -14.36 2.70 3.70
C LEU A 449 -13.36 1.75 4.34
N ASN A 450 -12.37 1.31 3.57
CA ASN A 450 -11.28 0.50 4.07
C ASN A 450 -10.50 1.23 5.17
N THR A 451 -10.16 2.51 4.96
CA THR A 451 -9.47 3.32 5.98
C THR A 451 -10.35 3.53 7.22
N GLY A 452 -11.63 3.86 7.05
CA GLY A 452 -12.60 4.06 8.13
C GLY A 452 -12.84 2.79 8.95
N VAL A 453 -13.03 1.65 8.30
CA VAL A 453 -13.14 0.34 8.96
C VAL A 453 -11.87 0.05 9.75
N SER A 454 -10.69 0.32 9.18
CA SER A 454 -9.39 0.13 9.84
C SER A 454 -9.24 1.04 11.06
N SER A 455 -9.57 2.33 10.94
CA SER A 455 -9.53 3.31 12.02
C SER A 455 -10.49 2.94 13.15
N VAL A 456 -11.72 2.51 12.83
CA VAL A 456 -12.69 2.03 13.83
C VAL A 456 -12.25 0.72 14.45
N SER A 457 -11.67 -0.21 13.70
CA SER A 457 -11.14 -1.45 14.26
C SER A 457 -10.01 -1.17 15.25
N SER A 458 -9.10 -0.24 14.93
CA SER A 458 -8.08 0.26 15.85
C SER A 458 -8.69 0.93 17.09
N ALA A 459 -9.74 1.74 16.93
CA ALA A 459 -10.41 2.44 18.03
C ALA A 459 -11.24 1.52 18.95
N ARG A 460 -11.84 0.45 18.39
CA ARG A 460 -12.62 -0.57 19.12
C ARG A 460 -11.76 -1.51 19.98
N GLY A 461 -10.43 -1.43 19.85
CA GLY A 461 -9.54 -2.45 20.38
C GLY A 461 -9.59 -3.77 19.59
N GLY A 462 -10.19 -3.78 18.39
CA GLY A 462 -10.32 -4.93 17.51
C GLY A 462 -9.24 -4.90 16.43
N GLY A 463 -8.11 -5.52 16.73
CA GLY A 463 -6.88 -5.43 15.95
C GLY A 463 -5.66 -5.11 16.83
N GLY A 464 -5.85 -4.98 18.14
CA GLY A 464 -4.75 -5.02 19.10
C GLY A 464 -4.42 -6.47 19.43
N SER A 465 -3.20 -6.89 19.13
CA SER A 465 -2.49 -7.96 19.85
C SER A 465 -2.98 -8.12 21.30
N THR A 466 -3.60 -9.25 21.63
CA THR A 466 -3.88 -9.61 23.03
C THR A 466 -2.55 -10.05 23.64
N THR A 467 -2.12 -9.42 24.74
CA THR A 467 -0.83 -9.74 25.40
C THR A 467 -1.02 -10.49 26.73
N GLY A 468 -2.26 -10.68 27.18
CA GLY A 468 -2.59 -11.31 28.47
C GLY A 468 -2.87 -12.81 28.37
N TYR A 469 -2.48 -13.57 29.40
CA TYR A 469 -2.62 -15.04 29.50
C TYR A 469 -3.86 -15.50 30.28
N GLY A 470 -4.83 -14.61 30.51
CA GLY A 470 -6.09 -14.95 31.17
C GLY A 470 -5.94 -15.53 32.59
N SER A 471 -6.90 -16.36 32.98
CA SER A 471 -6.95 -16.97 34.33
C SER A 471 -5.83 -17.99 34.57
N SER A 472 -5.35 -18.66 33.52
CA SER A 472 -4.20 -19.57 33.62
C SER A 472 -2.86 -18.83 33.80
N GLY A 473 -2.81 -17.53 33.49
CA GLY A 473 -1.61 -16.70 33.59
C GLY A 473 -1.02 -16.64 34.99
N GLY A 474 -1.84 -16.43 36.03
CA GLY A 474 -1.33 -16.22 37.39
C GLY A 474 -0.27 -15.11 37.43
N SER A 475 0.96 -15.44 37.83
CA SER A 475 2.12 -14.53 37.84
C SER A 475 2.93 -14.52 36.53
N PHE A 476 2.54 -15.33 35.54
CA PHE A 476 3.24 -15.45 34.25
C PHE A 476 3.20 -14.15 33.44
N SER A 477 4.37 -13.69 33.01
CA SER A 477 4.59 -12.41 32.31
C SER A 477 5.41 -12.58 31.02
N GLY A 478 5.42 -13.79 30.45
CA GLY A 478 6.17 -14.12 29.24
C GLY A 478 5.83 -13.24 28.03
N SER A 479 6.82 -12.91 27.23
CA SER A 479 6.64 -12.10 26.03
C SER A 479 5.84 -12.87 24.96
N GLY A 480 4.63 -12.41 24.65
CA GLY A 480 3.88 -12.92 23.52
C GLY A 480 2.62 -12.13 23.24
N SER A 481 2.01 -12.42 22.11
CA SER A 481 0.67 -11.93 21.79
C SER A 481 -0.01 -12.80 20.74
N SER A 482 -1.34 -12.73 20.69
CA SER A 482 -2.12 -13.30 19.60
C SER A 482 -3.09 -12.28 19.00
N SER A 483 -3.50 -12.53 17.77
CA SER A 483 -4.53 -11.75 17.08
C SER A 483 -5.31 -12.65 16.13
N SER A 484 -6.53 -12.24 15.80
CA SER A 484 -7.33 -12.93 14.79
C SER A 484 -6.85 -12.60 13.37
N PHE A 485 -7.13 -13.50 12.44
CA PHE A 485 -6.92 -13.28 11.01
C PHE A 485 -8.20 -13.41 10.20
#